data_AF-A0A522P8C5-F1
#
_entry.id   AF-A0A522P8C5-F1
#
_cell.length_a   1.000
_cell.length_b   1.000
_cell.length_c   1.000
_cell.angle_alpha   90.00
_cell.angle_beta   90.00
_cell.angle_gamma   90.00
#
_symmetry.space_group_name_H-M   'P 1'
#
loop_
_entity.id
_entity.type
_entity.pdbx_description
1 polymer ?
#
loop_
_entity_poly.entity_id
_entity_poly.type
_entity_poly.pdbx_seq_one_letter_code
_entity_poly.pdbx_strand_id
1 'polypeptide(L)'
;MTSQPTRAQLAAFVDHTLLKPEATAADVAALVAEAAELGVYAVCVSPPMVPVAVHAGAGVRVASVAGFPSGKHVSAVKAHEAAVAVASGACEIDMVIDIGAALAGDIDAVRSDIRAVRNAVGGAVLKVIVESSALLALADERTLVRVCGAAEDAGADFVKTSTGFHPAGGASVRAVALMAETVGDRLGVKASGGIRTAADALAMLDAGARRLGLSGTRAVLDGLG
;
A
#
# COMPACT_ATOMS: atom_id res chain seq x y z
N MET A 1 12.74 24.39 -8.60
CA MET A 1 11.27 24.41 -8.46
C MET A 1 10.74 23.34 -9.39
N THR A 2 10.46 22.13 -8.87
CA THR A 2 9.70 21.14 -9.64
C THR A 2 8.28 21.65 -9.75
N SER A 3 7.78 21.78 -10.97
CA SER A 3 6.39 22.20 -11.20
C SER A 3 5.44 21.20 -10.55
N GLN A 4 4.42 21.71 -9.86
CA GLN A 4 3.35 20.90 -9.28
C GLN A 4 2.76 19.95 -10.35
N PRO A 5 2.54 18.66 -10.05
CA PRO A 5 2.01 17.71 -11.03
C PRO A 5 0.61 18.13 -11.49
N THR A 6 0.31 17.90 -12.76
CA THR A 6 -1.06 18.03 -13.28
C THR A 6 -1.99 17.00 -12.64
N ARG A 7 -3.30 17.21 -12.74
CA ARG A 7 -4.32 16.24 -12.31
C ARG A 7 -4.06 14.82 -12.84
N ALA A 8 -3.74 14.71 -14.13
CA ALA A 8 -3.44 13.43 -14.77
C ALA A 8 -2.13 12.81 -14.26
N GLN A 9 -1.09 13.63 -14.01
CA GLN A 9 0.16 13.15 -13.42
C GLN A 9 -0.05 12.64 -12.00
N LEU A 10 -0.85 13.34 -11.18
CA LEU A 10 -1.17 12.88 -9.84
C LEU A 10 -1.97 11.57 -9.87
N ALA A 11 -2.99 11.48 -10.74
CA ALA A 11 -3.81 10.26 -10.90
C ALA A 11 -2.96 9.02 -11.22
N ALA A 12 -1.93 9.18 -12.05
CA ALA A 12 -0.99 8.10 -12.40
C ALA A 12 -0.16 7.56 -11.21
N PHE A 13 -0.20 8.22 -10.04
CA PHE A 13 0.38 7.73 -8.78
C PHE A 13 -0.65 7.13 -7.82
N VAL A 14 -1.93 7.04 -8.19
CA VAL A 14 -2.99 6.67 -7.24
C VAL A 14 -3.42 5.21 -7.37
N ASP A 15 -3.46 4.53 -6.23
CA ASP A 15 -4.21 3.30 -6.01
C ASP A 15 -5.56 3.66 -5.35
N HIS A 16 -6.65 3.64 -6.11
CA HIS A 16 -7.99 3.96 -5.64
C HIS A 16 -8.59 2.79 -4.84
N THR A 17 -8.91 3.01 -3.57
CA THR A 17 -8.96 1.93 -2.58
C THR A 17 -10.32 1.80 -1.90
N LEU A 18 -10.85 0.56 -1.85
CA LEU A 18 -12.00 0.17 -1.02
C LEU A 18 -11.71 -1.13 -0.27
N LEU A 19 -11.60 -1.04 1.05
CA LEU A 19 -11.25 -2.16 1.94
C LEU A 19 -12.20 -2.28 3.15
N LYS A 20 -13.36 -1.61 3.08
CA LYS A 20 -14.36 -1.68 4.15
C LYS A 20 -14.93 -3.09 4.25
N PRO A 21 -15.10 -3.67 5.45
CA PRO A 21 -15.65 -5.02 5.61
C PRO A 21 -17.03 -5.22 4.97
N GLU A 22 -17.85 -4.17 4.94
CA GLU A 22 -19.20 -4.18 4.38
C GLU A 22 -19.26 -3.95 2.86
N ALA A 23 -18.13 -3.76 2.18
CA ALA A 23 -18.09 -3.52 0.74
C ALA A 23 -18.69 -4.70 -0.05
N THR A 24 -19.57 -4.39 -0.99
CA THR A 24 -20.25 -5.36 -1.85
C THR A 24 -19.60 -5.43 -3.24
N ALA A 25 -19.99 -6.43 -4.04
CA ALA A 25 -19.55 -6.51 -5.43
C ALA A 25 -19.99 -5.28 -6.26
N ALA A 26 -21.16 -4.71 -5.97
CA ALA A 26 -21.63 -3.49 -6.63
C ALA A 26 -20.76 -2.28 -6.29
N ASP A 27 -20.33 -2.15 -5.04
CA ASP A 27 -19.42 -1.08 -4.61
C ASP A 27 -18.06 -1.20 -5.31
N VAL A 28 -17.56 -2.43 -5.47
CA VAL A 28 -16.30 -2.69 -6.19
C VAL A 28 -16.42 -2.40 -7.68
N ALA A 29 -17.55 -2.74 -8.31
CA ALA A 29 -17.78 -2.39 -9.70
C ALA A 29 -17.83 -0.86 -9.89
N ALA A 30 -18.49 -0.14 -8.97
CA ALA A 30 -18.50 1.33 -8.98
C ALA A 30 -17.10 1.93 -8.77
N LEU A 31 -16.31 1.36 -7.85
CA LEU A 31 -14.91 1.75 -7.63
C LEU A 31 -14.08 1.62 -8.92
N VAL A 32 -14.22 0.52 -9.67
CA VAL A 32 -13.48 0.30 -10.92
C VAL A 32 -13.91 1.29 -12.00
N ALA A 33 -15.21 1.56 -12.12
CA ALA A 33 -15.72 2.55 -13.06
C ALA A 33 -15.18 3.96 -12.75
N GLU A 34 -15.20 4.36 -11.47
CA GLU A 34 -14.63 5.64 -11.04
C GLU A 34 -13.10 5.70 -11.25
N ALA A 35 -12.39 4.61 -10.95
CA ALA A 35 -10.95 4.53 -11.20
C ALA A 35 -10.61 4.73 -12.69
N ALA A 36 -11.39 4.13 -13.59
CA ALA A 36 -11.22 4.29 -15.03
C ALA A 36 -11.51 5.73 -15.49
N GLU A 37 -12.59 6.34 -15.01
CA GLU A 37 -12.93 7.74 -15.29
C GLU A 37 -11.83 8.70 -14.83
N LEU A 38 -11.29 8.47 -13.63
CA LEU A 38 -10.26 9.31 -13.02
C LEU A 38 -8.86 9.05 -13.61
N GLY A 39 -8.67 8.00 -14.41
CA GLY A 39 -7.39 7.64 -15.02
C GLY A 39 -6.32 7.27 -13.98
N VAL A 40 -6.72 6.62 -12.88
CA VAL A 40 -5.80 6.25 -11.80
C VAL A 40 -4.94 5.04 -12.17
N TYR A 41 -3.86 4.81 -11.44
CA TYR A 41 -2.94 3.72 -11.72
C TYR A 41 -3.54 2.33 -11.49
N ALA A 42 -4.18 2.15 -10.33
CA ALA A 42 -4.77 0.87 -9.91
C ALA A 42 -6.01 1.08 -9.03
N VAL A 43 -6.79 0.01 -8.87
CA VAL A 43 -7.69 -0.16 -7.72
C VAL A 43 -7.05 -1.07 -6.68
N CYS A 44 -7.38 -0.88 -5.40
CA CYS A 44 -6.97 -1.75 -4.30
C CYS A 44 -8.20 -2.28 -3.56
N VAL A 45 -8.37 -3.61 -3.54
CA VAL A 45 -9.55 -4.28 -2.98
C VAL A 45 -9.18 -5.49 -2.12
N SER A 46 -10.10 -5.94 -1.26
CA SER A 46 -9.92 -7.13 -0.45
C SER A 46 -9.83 -8.40 -1.32
N PRO A 47 -9.13 -9.47 -0.89
CA PRO A 47 -8.93 -10.68 -1.71
C PRO A 47 -10.19 -11.28 -2.33
N PRO A 48 -11.33 -11.41 -1.63
CA PRO A 48 -12.57 -11.95 -2.22
C PRO A 48 -13.13 -11.11 -3.37
N MET A 49 -12.74 -9.83 -3.46
CA MET A 49 -13.23 -8.88 -4.45
C MET A 49 -12.32 -8.75 -5.68
N VAL A 50 -11.18 -9.44 -5.70
CA VAL A 50 -10.27 -9.42 -6.86
C VAL A 50 -10.96 -9.89 -8.13
N PRO A 51 -11.69 -11.03 -8.17
CA PRO A 51 -12.40 -11.45 -9.38
C PRO A 51 -13.44 -10.43 -9.84
N VAL A 52 -14.12 -9.77 -8.91
CA VAL A 52 -15.12 -8.73 -9.21
C VAL A 52 -14.45 -7.53 -9.86
N ALA A 53 -13.33 -7.06 -9.31
CA ALA A 53 -12.58 -5.92 -9.85
C ALA A 53 -12.01 -6.23 -11.25
N VAL A 54 -11.47 -7.44 -11.44
CA VAL A 54 -10.95 -7.91 -12.73
C VAL A 54 -12.08 -8.01 -13.77
N HIS A 55 -13.23 -8.56 -13.39
CA HIS A 55 -14.37 -8.72 -14.29
C HIS A 55 -15.04 -7.39 -14.64
N ALA A 56 -15.13 -6.46 -13.69
CA ALA A 56 -15.68 -5.13 -13.92
C ALA A 56 -14.93 -4.38 -15.03
N GLY A 57 -13.64 -4.70 -15.24
CA GLY A 57 -12.94 -4.55 -16.51
C GLY A 57 -12.89 -3.13 -17.09
N ALA A 58 -11.75 -2.46 -16.98
CA ALA A 58 -11.52 -1.16 -17.62
C ALA A 58 -10.05 -0.86 -17.94
N GLY A 59 -9.20 -1.88 -18.02
CA GLY A 59 -7.74 -1.69 -18.17
C GLY A 59 -7.03 -1.16 -16.93
N VAL A 60 -7.75 -0.96 -15.82
CA VAL A 60 -7.21 -0.55 -14.52
C VAL A 60 -6.51 -1.74 -13.86
N ARG A 61 -5.31 -1.52 -13.32
CA ARG A 61 -4.57 -2.54 -12.57
C ARG A 61 -5.28 -2.89 -11.26
N VAL A 62 -5.18 -4.14 -10.83
CA VAL A 62 -5.79 -4.60 -9.58
C VAL A 62 -4.71 -4.96 -8.58
N ALA A 63 -4.70 -4.23 -7.47
CA ALA A 63 -3.95 -4.56 -6.26
C ALA A 63 -4.88 -5.24 -5.25
N SER A 64 -4.35 -6.18 -4.46
CA SER A 64 -5.03 -6.74 -3.30
C SER A 64 -4.18 -6.67 -2.05
N VAL A 65 -4.79 -6.85 -0.89
CA VAL A 65 -4.10 -6.85 0.41
C VAL A 65 -3.86 -8.27 0.91
N ALA A 66 -2.83 -8.48 1.74
CA ALA A 66 -2.57 -9.77 2.39
C ALA A 66 -2.22 -9.63 3.88
N GLY A 67 -2.76 -10.51 4.72
CA GLY A 67 -2.64 -10.44 6.18
C GLY A 67 -3.22 -9.16 6.77
N PHE A 68 -4.23 -8.58 6.12
CA PHE A 68 -4.71 -7.22 6.37
C PHE A 68 -5.99 -7.19 7.23
N PRO A 69 -6.18 -6.16 8.09
CA PRO A 69 -5.24 -5.07 8.39
C PRO A 69 -4.28 -5.41 9.52
N SER A 70 -4.49 -6.49 10.26
CA SER A 70 -3.81 -6.69 11.54
C SER A 70 -2.32 -7.05 11.43
N GLY A 71 -1.91 -7.70 10.34
CA GLY A 71 -0.59 -8.31 10.21
C GLY A 71 -0.38 -9.55 11.09
N LYS A 72 -1.33 -9.91 11.97
CA LYS A 72 -1.26 -11.02 12.93
C LYS A 72 -1.79 -12.33 12.34
N HIS A 73 -1.14 -12.73 11.25
CA HIS A 73 -1.37 -14.00 10.58
C HIS A 73 -0.03 -14.72 10.47
N VAL A 74 -0.03 -16.05 10.51
CA VAL A 74 1.19 -16.82 10.26
C VAL A 74 1.62 -16.68 8.80
N SER A 75 2.92 -16.74 8.52
CA SER A 75 3.47 -16.45 7.19
C SER A 75 2.91 -17.33 6.08
N ALA A 76 2.64 -18.61 6.37
CA ALA A 76 2.02 -19.53 5.42
C ALA A 76 0.61 -19.07 4.99
N VAL A 77 -0.17 -18.47 5.90
CA VAL A 77 -1.51 -17.95 5.59
C VAL A 77 -1.40 -16.70 4.72
N LYS A 78 -0.50 -15.76 5.05
CA LYS A 78 -0.28 -14.57 4.21
C LYS A 78 0.17 -14.95 2.80
N ALA A 79 1.10 -15.89 2.70
CA ALA A 79 1.62 -16.38 1.43
C ALA A 79 0.53 -17.06 0.59
N HIS A 80 -0.30 -17.90 1.20
CA HIS A 80 -1.41 -18.54 0.51
C HIS A 80 -2.48 -17.54 0.05
N GLU A 81 -2.88 -16.61 0.91
CA GLU A 81 -3.84 -15.55 0.56
C GLU A 81 -3.34 -14.71 -0.63
N ALA A 82 -2.07 -14.31 -0.60
CA ALA A 82 -1.45 -13.56 -1.67
C ALA A 82 -1.39 -14.35 -3.00
N ALA A 83 -1.04 -15.64 -2.95
CA ALA A 83 -1.04 -16.51 -4.13
C ALA A 83 -2.45 -16.67 -4.71
N VAL A 84 -3.47 -16.82 -3.87
CA VAL A 84 -4.88 -16.90 -4.31
C VAL A 84 -5.32 -15.59 -4.95
N ALA A 85 -4.96 -14.43 -4.38
CA ALA A 85 -5.26 -13.13 -4.96
C ALA A 85 -4.59 -12.94 -6.34
N VAL A 86 -3.32 -13.32 -6.48
CA VAL A 86 -2.61 -13.29 -7.78
C VAL A 86 -3.26 -14.23 -8.79
N ALA A 87 -3.59 -15.47 -8.40
CA ALA A 87 -4.30 -16.42 -9.26
C ALA A 87 -5.69 -15.91 -9.69
N SER A 88 -6.30 -15.06 -8.86
CA SER A 88 -7.58 -14.39 -9.16
C SER A 88 -7.44 -13.15 -10.05
N GLY A 89 -6.21 -12.74 -10.39
CA GLY A 89 -5.91 -11.66 -11.33
C GLY A 89 -5.33 -10.38 -10.70
N ALA A 90 -5.00 -10.37 -9.40
CA ALA A 90 -4.26 -9.25 -8.82
C ALA A 90 -2.83 -9.22 -9.39
N CYS A 91 -2.39 -8.06 -9.88
CA CYS A 91 -1.03 -7.85 -10.36
C CYS A 91 -0.12 -7.20 -9.30
N GLU A 92 -0.68 -6.74 -8.18
CA GLU A 92 0.09 -6.22 -7.05
C GLU A 92 -0.51 -6.73 -5.72
N ILE A 93 0.34 -6.94 -4.70
CA ILE A 93 -0.04 -7.35 -3.35
C ILE A 93 0.52 -6.36 -2.33
N ASP A 94 -0.35 -5.86 -1.45
CA ASP A 94 -0.02 -5.00 -0.31
C ASP A 94 -0.14 -5.82 0.99
N MET A 95 0.95 -6.44 1.42
CA MET A 95 0.97 -7.25 2.65
C MET A 95 1.18 -6.41 3.91
N VAL A 96 0.69 -6.84 5.06
CA VAL A 96 1.00 -6.22 6.37
C VAL A 96 2.03 -7.04 7.13
N ILE A 97 3.08 -6.39 7.66
CA ILE A 97 4.06 -7.06 8.54
C ILE A 97 3.42 -7.55 9.84
N ASP A 98 4.05 -8.47 10.56
CA ASP A 98 3.75 -8.62 11.99
C ASP A 98 4.36 -7.42 12.76
N ILE A 99 3.51 -6.45 13.09
CA ILE A 99 3.90 -5.22 13.82
C ILE A 99 4.48 -5.58 15.19
N GLY A 100 3.94 -6.60 15.86
CA GLY A 100 4.41 -7.02 17.18
C GLY A 100 5.81 -7.62 17.13
N ALA A 101 6.14 -8.38 16.08
CA ALA A 101 7.49 -8.90 15.86
C ALA A 101 8.50 -7.75 15.64
N ALA A 102 8.13 -6.74 14.84
CA ALA A 102 8.95 -5.56 14.64
C ALA A 102 9.21 -4.78 15.94
N LEU A 103 8.16 -4.57 16.75
CA LEU A 103 8.27 -3.89 18.06
C LEU A 103 9.09 -4.70 19.08
N ALA A 104 9.06 -6.03 19.01
CA ALA A 104 9.90 -6.91 19.82
C ALA A 104 11.37 -6.95 19.35
N GLY A 105 11.70 -6.31 18.23
CA GLY A 105 13.02 -6.34 17.63
C GLY A 105 13.35 -7.61 16.84
N ASP A 106 12.37 -8.50 16.63
CA ASP A 106 12.52 -9.73 15.84
C ASP A 106 12.39 -9.42 14.33
N ILE A 107 13.39 -8.70 13.83
CA ILE A 107 13.45 -8.27 12.43
C ILE A 107 13.65 -9.46 11.48
N ASP A 108 14.27 -10.54 11.95
CA ASP A 108 14.45 -11.76 11.15
C ASP A 108 13.12 -12.49 10.92
N ALA A 109 12.22 -12.52 11.92
CA ALA A 109 10.85 -13.00 11.72
C ALA A 109 10.09 -12.13 10.71
N VAL A 110 10.20 -10.80 10.79
CA VAL A 110 9.59 -9.88 9.81
C VAL A 110 10.13 -10.14 8.40
N ARG A 111 11.45 -10.25 8.24
CA ARG A 111 12.08 -10.56 6.94
C ARG A 111 11.60 -11.90 6.39
N SER A 112 11.52 -12.93 7.24
CA SER A 112 11.09 -14.27 6.85
C SER A 112 9.61 -14.30 6.41
N ASP A 113 8.76 -13.55 7.11
CA ASP A 113 7.35 -13.37 6.76
C ASP A 113 7.18 -12.72 5.38
N ILE A 114 7.93 -11.65 5.11
CA ILE A 114 7.91 -10.97 3.80
C ILE A 114 8.42 -11.90 2.71
N ARG A 115 9.52 -12.63 2.95
CA ARG A 115 10.08 -13.57 1.98
C ARG A 115 9.13 -14.71 1.64
N ALA A 116 8.35 -15.19 2.62
CA ALA A 116 7.33 -16.21 2.37
C ALA A 116 6.26 -15.70 1.38
N VAL A 117 5.77 -14.47 1.55
CA VAL A 117 4.82 -13.85 0.62
C VAL A 117 5.47 -13.61 -0.74
N ARG A 118 6.68 -13.04 -0.77
CA ARG A 118 7.45 -12.80 -2.02
C ARG A 118 7.55 -14.03 -2.89
N ASN A 119 7.89 -15.17 -2.30
CA ASN A 119 8.04 -16.44 -3.00
C ASN A 119 6.71 -16.97 -3.57
N ALA A 120 5.57 -16.61 -2.96
CA ALA A 120 4.25 -17.09 -3.34
C ALA A 120 3.60 -16.27 -4.46
N VAL A 121 4.02 -15.01 -4.67
CA VAL A 121 3.37 -14.07 -5.60
C VAL A 121 4.08 -13.93 -6.95
N GLY A 122 5.16 -14.69 -7.19
CA GLY A 122 5.89 -14.70 -8.46
C GLY A 122 6.34 -13.30 -8.87
N GLY A 123 5.99 -12.87 -10.09
CA GLY A 123 6.34 -11.56 -10.65
C GLY A 123 5.38 -10.41 -10.30
N ALA A 124 4.37 -10.62 -9.45
CA ALA A 124 3.48 -9.53 -9.03
C ALA A 124 4.24 -8.49 -8.20
N VAL A 125 3.83 -7.22 -8.21
CA VAL A 125 4.48 -6.18 -7.38
C VAL A 125 4.12 -6.43 -5.91
N LEU A 126 5.11 -6.58 -5.04
CA LEU A 126 4.93 -6.74 -3.60
C LEU A 126 5.21 -5.44 -2.86
N LYS A 127 4.22 -4.94 -2.15
CA LYS A 127 4.31 -3.79 -1.25
C LYS A 127 4.17 -4.24 0.19
N VAL A 128 5.05 -3.77 1.06
CA VAL A 128 5.07 -4.13 2.49
C VAL A 128 4.57 -2.98 3.32
N ILE A 129 3.36 -3.10 3.90
CA ILE A 129 2.81 -2.17 4.86
C ILE A 129 3.54 -2.35 6.19
N VAL A 130 4.32 -1.34 6.56
CA VAL A 130 5.14 -1.36 7.78
C VAL A 130 4.40 -0.83 9.02
N GLU A 131 3.22 -0.23 8.81
CA GLU A 131 2.46 0.50 9.82
C GLU A 131 3.29 1.56 10.55
N SER A 132 3.87 2.49 9.77
CA SER A 132 4.88 3.45 10.21
C SER A 132 4.44 4.31 11.39
N SER A 133 3.16 4.69 11.46
CA SER A 133 2.61 5.44 12.59
C SER A 133 2.70 4.66 13.91
N ALA A 134 2.43 3.36 13.87
CA ALA A 134 2.56 2.48 15.03
C ALA A 134 4.02 2.29 15.45
N LEU A 135 4.91 2.02 14.49
CA LEU A 135 6.34 1.85 14.79
C LEU A 135 6.96 3.11 15.38
N LEU A 136 6.63 4.29 14.86
CA LEU A 136 7.14 5.56 15.38
C LEU A 136 6.54 5.92 16.74
N ALA A 137 5.27 5.58 16.99
CA ALA A 137 4.62 5.89 18.26
C ALA A 137 5.00 4.93 19.40
N LEU A 138 5.23 3.65 19.07
CA LEU A 138 5.45 2.59 20.07
C LEU A 138 6.91 2.15 20.19
N ALA A 139 7.76 2.56 19.25
CA ALA A 139 9.20 2.30 19.27
C ALA A 139 9.96 3.57 18.85
N ASP A 140 10.69 3.52 17.73
CA ASP A 140 11.56 4.60 17.25
C ASP A 140 11.76 4.56 15.73
N GLU A 141 12.40 5.62 15.21
CA GLU A 141 12.80 5.71 13.79
C GLU A 141 13.73 4.58 13.36
N ARG A 142 14.59 4.08 14.26
CA ARG A 142 15.52 2.96 13.96
C ARG A 142 14.75 1.68 13.65
N THR A 143 13.62 1.45 14.30
CA THR A 143 12.74 0.30 14.05
C THR A 143 12.15 0.39 12.65
N LEU A 144 11.65 1.57 12.26
CA LEU A 144 11.14 1.79 10.90
C LEU A 144 12.23 1.54 9.84
N VAL A 145 13.45 2.07 10.04
CA VAL A 145 14.60 1.85 9.15
C VAL A 145 14.94 0.35 9.02
N ARG A 146 15.00 -0.39 10.15
CA ARG A 146 15.29 -1.83 10.13
C ARG A 146 14.21 -2.63 9.38
N VAL A 147 12.93 -2.28 9.56
CA VAL A 147 11.83 -2.93 8.83
C VAL A 147 11.90 -2.63 7.33
N CYS A 148 12.20 -1.40 6.93
CA CYS A 148 12.41 -1.06 5.52
C CYS A 148 13.57 -1.85 4.91
N GLY A 149 14.70 -1.97 5.61
CA GLY A 149 15.82 -2.81 5.18
C GLY A 149 15.44 -4.29 5.09
N ALA A 150 14.66 -4.81 6.04
CA ALA A 150 14.16 -6.19 5.98
C ALA A 150 13.23 -6.44 4.78
N ALA A 151 12.39 -5.46 4.42
CA ALA A 151 11.54 -5.54 3.23
C ALA A 151 12.38 -5.56 1.94
N GLU A 152 13.41 -4.73 1.86
CA GLU A 152 14.37 -4.72 0.75
C GLU A 152 15.11 -6.08 0.65
N ASP A 153 15.71 -6.56 1.73
CA ASP A 153 16.42 -7.86 1.80
C ASP A 153 15.53 -9.07 1.43
N ALA A 154 14.21 -8.93 1.63
CA ALA A 154 13.23 -9.95 1.31
C ALA A 154 12.69 -9.87 -0.13
N GLY A 155 13.12 -8.86 -0.91
CA GLY A 155 12.74 -8.69 -2.31
C GLY A 155 11.39 -8.00 -2.52
N ALA A 156 10.95 -7.17 -1.58
CA ALA A 156 9.80 -6.30 -1.82
C ALA A 156 10.12 -5.25 -2.89
N ASP A 157 9.08 -4.80 -3.61
CA ASP A 157 9.18 -3.74 -4.62
C ASP A 157 8.85 -2.36 -4.02
N PHE A 158 8.03 -2.34 -2.96
CA PHE A 158 7.65 -1.14 -2.24
C PHE A 158 7.64 -1.35 -0.72
N VAL A 159 7.95 -0.28 -0.01
CA VAL A 159 7.52 -0.10 1.39
C VAL A 159 6.31 0.84 1.42
N LYS A 160 5.31 0.53 2.25
CA LYS A 160 4.04 1.25 2.36
C LYS A 160 3.81 1.71 3.80
N THR A 161 3.38 2.96 3.98
CA THR A 161 3.26 3.55 5.32
C THR A 161 2.25 2.80 6.19
N SER A 162 0.97 2.78 5.79
CA SER A 162 -0.09 2.44 6.74
C SER A 162 -1.26 1.68 6.14
N THR A 163 -1.96 0.93 6.98
CA THR A 163 -3.22 0.26 6.62
C THR A 163 -4.38 1.25 6.51
N GLY A 164 -4.37 2.31 7.32
CA GLY A 164 -5.50 3.21 7.52
C GLY A 164 -6.49 2.73 8.59
N PHE A 165 -6.22 1.60 9.24
CA PHE A 165 -7.09 1.00 10.28
C PHE A 165 -6.47 1.05 11.68
N HIS A 166 -5.16 1.21 11.80
CA HIS A 166 -4.49 1.28 13.10
C HIS A 166 -4.76 2.63 13.80
N PRO A 167 -5.06 2.65 15.12
CA PRO A 167 -5.43 3.88 15.84
C PRO A 167 -4.29 4.91 15.96
N ALA A 168 -3.04 4.50 15.80
CA ALA A 168 -1.89 5.41 15.78
C ALA A 168 -1.89 6.40 14.59
N GLY A 169 -2.71 6.14 13.56
CA GLY A 169 -2.89 7.03 12.43
C GLY A 169 -2.32 6.49 11.12
N GLY A 170 -2.21 7.37 10.12
CA GLY A 170 -1.80 7.03 8.75
C GLY A 170 -0.42 7.56 8.36
N ALA A 171 -0.28 7.94 7.09
CA ALA A 171 0.94 8.50 6.54
C ALA A 171 1.33 9.82 7.22
N SER A 172 2.63 10.06 7.37
CA SER A 172 3.20 11.34 7.76
C SER A 172 4.39 11.68 6.87
N VAL A 173 4.62 12.97 6.62
CA VAL A 173 5.77 13.46 5.83
C VAL A 173 7.09 12.90 6.39
N ARG A 174 7.24 12.88 7.72
CA ARG A 174 8.44 12.35 8.37
C ARG A 174 8.66 10.86 8.08
N ALA A 175 7.60 10.04 8.19
CA ALA A 175 7.70 8.62 7.90
C ALA A 175 8.08 8.37 6.43
N VAL A 176 7.40 9.05 5.49
CA VAL A 176 7.68 8.93 4.05
C VAL A 176 9.12 9.32 3.73
N ALA A 177 9.60 10.46 4.24
CA ALA A 177 10.97 10.91 4.03
C ALA A 177 12.01 9.91 4.56
N LEU A 178 11.81 9.40 5.78
CA LEU A 178 12.71 8.41 6.38
C LEU A 178 12.72 7.08 5.61
N MET A 179 11.55 6.63 5.17
CA MET A 179 11.43 5.42 4.34
C MET A 179 12.14 5.61 3.00
N ALA A 180 11.94 6.75 2.33
CA ALA A 180 12.57 7.09 1.05
C ALA A 180 14.09 7.20 1.17
N GLU A 181 14.60 7.83 2.22
CA GLU A 181 16.04 7.88 2.52
C GLU A 181 16.62 6.47 2.71
N THR A 182 15.88 5.59 3.41
CA THR A 182 16.33 4.23 3.71
C THR A 182 16.45 3.37 2.45
N VAL A 183 15.38 3.34 1.63
CA VAL A 183 15.32 2.43 0.47
C VAL A 183 15.88 3.03 -0.81
N GLY A 184 16.07 4.36 -0.86
CA GLY A 184 16.57 5.06 -2.05
C GLY A 184 15.77 4.73 -3.31
N ASP A 185 16.47 4.56 -4.44
CA ASP A 185 15.86 4.18 -5.73
C ASP A 185 15.64 2.66 -5.89
N ARG A 186 15.92 1.87 -4.84
CA ARG A 186 15.86 0.41 -4.91
C ARG A 186 14.43 -0.10 -4.78
N LEU A 187 13.62 0.55 -3.93
CA LEU A 187 12.19 0.29 -3.76
C LEU A 187 11.38 1.58 -3.93
N GLY A 188 10.12 1.45 -4.31
CA GLY A 188 9.17 2.55 -4.22
C GLY A 188 8.66 2.77 -2.80
N VAL A 189 8.19 3.99 -2.51
CA VAL A 189 7.47 4.32 -1.26
C VAL A 189 6.01 4.60 -1.58
N LYS A 190 5.08 3.86 -0.94
CA LYS A 190 3.64 4.12 -1.03
C LYS A 190 3.14 4.81 0.25
N ALA A 191 2.62 6.02 0.12
CA ALA A 191 1.95 6.71 1.24
C ALA A 191 0.46 6.38 1.25
N SER A 192 -0.07 5.96 2.39
CA SER A 192 -1.50 5.65 2.57
C SER A 192 -1.99 5.90 3.98
N GLY A 193 -3.29 6.15 4.11
CA GLY A 193 -3.96 6.44 5.38
C GLY A 193 -3.97 7.94 5.69
N GLY A 194 -5.14 8.54 5.75
CA GLY A 194 -5.32 9.95 6.16
C GLY A 194 -5.08 11.01 5.09
N ILE A 195 -4.72 10.64 3.86
CA ILE A 195 -4.50 11.57 2.74
C ILE A 195 -5.87 11.94 2.14
N ARG A 196 -6.34 13.18 2.36
CA ARG A 196 -7.71 13.61 1.99
C ARG A 196 -7.76 14.80 1.05
N THR A 197 -6.68 15.55 0.91
CA THR A 197 -6.60 16.75 0.08
C THR A 197 -5.47 16.69 -0.94
N ALA A 198 -5.53 17.53 -1.97
CA ALA A 198 -4.43 17.71 -2.92
C ALA A 198 -3.13 18.11 -2.19
N ALA A 199 -3.21 19.00 -1.21
CA ALA A 199 -2.06 19.43 -0.41
C ALA A 199 -1.41 18.26 0.34
N ASP A 200 -2.21 17.37 0.96
CA ASP A 200 -1.68 16.17 1.62
C ASP A 200 -0.95 15.27 0.62
N ALA A 201 -1.57 15.02 -0.55
CA ALA A 201 -1.02 14.16 -1.59
C ALA A 201 0.31 14.70 -2.12
N LEU A 202 0.39 16.00 -2.39
CA LEU A 202 1.62 16.67 -2.84
C LEU A 202 2.72 16.60 -1.79
N ALA A 203 2.38 16.84 -0.51
CA ALA A 203 3.35 16.74 0.58
C ALA A 203 3.95 15.33 0.71
N MET A 204 3.17 14.27 0.43
CA MET A 204 3.71 12.91 0.40
C MET A 204 4.64 12.67 -0.80
N LEU A 205 4.28 13.18 -1.98
CA LEU A 205 5.15 13.06 -3.17
C LEU A 205 6.46 13.83 -2.98
N ASP A 206 6.41 15.04 -2.45
CA ASP A 206 7.58 15.87 -2.13
C ASP A 206 8.48 15.19 -1.07
N ALA A 207 7.89 14.43 -0.15
CA ALA A 207 8.61 13.63 0.83
C ALA A 207 9.26 12.36 0.25
N GLY A 208 9.00 12.02 -1.02
CA GLY A 208 9.59 10.87 -1.71
C GLY A 208 8.63 9.72 -2.02
N ALA A 209 7.31 9.87 -1.77
CA ALA A 209 6.35 8.87 -2.19
C ALA A 209 6.30 8.75 -3.73
N ARG A 210 6.17 7.52 -4.22
CA ARG A 210 6.00 7.16 -5.63
C ARG A 210 4.68 6.46 -5.92
N ARG A 211 3.84 6.28 -4.88
CA ARG A 211 2.45 5.83 -4.99
C ARG A 211 1.64 6.36 -3.81
N LEU A 212 0.35 6.60 -4.03
CA LEU A 212 -0.60 7.07 -3.04
C LEU A 212 -1.77 6.09 -2.94
N GLY A 213 -2.10 5.63 -1.73
CA GLY A 213 -3.32 4.85 -1.46
C GLY A 213 -4.44 5.75 -0.98
N LEU A 214 -5.48 5.94 -1.78
CA LEU A 214 -6.55 6.92 -1.55
C LEU A 214 -7.94 6.28 -1.67
N SER A 215 -8.85 6.60 -0.75
CA SER A 215 -10.28 6.25 -0.88
C SER A 215 -11.14 7.41 -1.39
N GLY A 216 -10.77 8.66 -1.09
CA GLY A 216 -11.43 9.88 -1.57
C GLY A 216 -10.73 10.49 -2.79
N THR A 217 -10.37 9.67 -3.78
CA THR A 217 -9.47 10.08 -4.88
C THR A 217 -9.99 11.28 -5.67
N ARG A 218 -11.28 11.30 -6.02
CA ARG A 218 -11.87 12.41 -6.77
C ARG A 218 -11.66 13.76 -6.07
N ALA A 219 -11.97 13.83 -4.78
CA ALA A 219 -11.80 15.06 -3.99
C ALA A 219 -10.33 15.53 -3.95
N VAL A 220 -9.38 14.59 -3.89
CA VAL A 220 -7.94 14.91 -3.96
C VAL A 220 -7.56 15.45 -5.34
N LEU A 221 -8.05 14.83 -6.42
CA LEU A 221 -7.72 15.24 -7.79
C LEU A 221 -8.40 16.56 -8.19
N ASP A 222 -9.65 16.78 -7.80
CA ASP A 222 -10.39 18.03 -8.04
C ASP A 222 -9.74 19.24 -7.34
N GLY A 223 -8.99 18.99 -6.26
CA GLY A 223 -8.21 20.03 -5.58
C GLY A 223 -7.05 20.60 -6.42
N LEU A 224 -6.74 20.03 -7.58
CA LEU A 224 -5.75 20.55 -8.54
C LEU A 224 -6.37 21.34 -9.71
N GLY A 225 -7.71 21.40 -9.81
CA GLY A 225 -8.42 21.86 -11.02
C GLY A 225 -8.57 20.73 -12.02
#